data_AF-A0A0D6AJU0-F1
#
_entry.id   AF-A0A0D6AJU0-F1
#
_cell.length_a   1.000
_cell.length_b   1.000
_cell.length_c   1.000
_cell.angle_alpha   90.00
_cell.angle_beta   90.00
_cell.angle_gamma   90.00
#
_symmetry.space_group_name_H-M   'P 1'
#
loop_
_entity.id
_entity.type
_entity.pdbx_description
1 polymer ?
#
loop_
_entity_poly.entity_id
_entity_poly.type
_entity_poly.pdbx_seq_one_letter_code
_entity_poly.pdbx_strand_id
1 'polypeptide(L)'
;MNENLNYISQTIILIKYYGFELHGYNIKELIIKWTKIYPHYWIPLAVIEAIYQGRLKAISVEQILNIWLKKGVINLSFNYEFSRLINPEKSSSIEDYEELKDIFSNLYDHKKIEFNMMEESSVNNFQPLDDYSECFQKLKKFIIIEN
;
A
#
# COMPACT_ATOMS: atom_id res chain seq x y z
N MET A 1 -17.18 6.48 -9.80
CA MET A 1 -16.60 6.47 -8.44
C MET A 1 -15.13 6.08 -8.59
N ASN A 2 -14.18 6.92 -8.18
CA ASN A 2 -12.74 6.68 -8.43
C ASN A 2 -12.32 5.31 -7.84
N GLU A 3 -11.80 4.39 -8.66
CA GLU A 3 -11.47 3.01 -8.25
C GLU A 3 -10.57 2.97 -7.01
N ASN A 4 -9.67 3.94 -6.88
CA ASN A 4 -8.80 4.13 -5.72
C ASN A 4 -9.58 4.35 -4.41
N LEU A 5 -10.69 5.10 -4.46
CA LEU A 5 -11.55 5.33 -3.30
C LEU A 5 -12.25 4.03 -2.87
N ASN A 6 -12.64 3.20 -3.84
CA ASN A 6 -13.27 1.92 -3.55
C ASN A 6 -12.30 1.00 -2.79
N TYR A 7 -11.04 0.90 -3.21
CA TYR A 7 -10.04 0.08 -2.52
C TYR A 7 -9.76 0.55 -1.09
N ILE A 8 -9.72 1.87 -0.88
CA ILE A 8 -9.54 2.45 0.45
C ILE A 8 -10.75 2.17 1.33
N SER A 9 -11.97 2.40 0.84
CA SER A 9 -13.21 2.09 1.56
C SER A 9 -13.24 0.62 1.96
N GLN A 10 -12.97 -0.29 1.02
CA GLN A 10 -12.92 -1.74 1.29
C GLN A 10 -11.90 -2.07 2.37
N THR A 11 -10.70 -1.49 2.31
CA THR A 11 -9.66 -1.71 3.32
C THR A 11 -10.15 -1.29 4.71
N ILE A 12 -10.76 -0.12 4.83
CA ILE A 12 -11.26 0.42 6.10
C ILE A 12 -12.36 -0.48 6.66
N ILE A 13 -13.32 -0.89 5.82
CA ILE A 13 -14.41 -1.77 6.23
C ILE A 13 -13.85 -3.11 6.73
N LEU A 14 -12.91 -3.73 5.99
CA LEU A 14 -12.30 -5.00 6.40
C LEU A 14 -11.56 -4.89 7.74
N ILE A 15 -10.76 -3.84 7.93
CA ILE A 15 -9.99 -3.62 9.16
C ILE A 15 -10.92 -3.43 10.36
N LYS A 16 -11.98 -2.63 10.20
CA LYS A 16 -12.98 -2.39 11.26
C LYS A 16 -13.79 -3.65 11.57
N TYR A 17 -14.36 -4.28 10.55
CA TYR A 17 -15.26 -5.42 10.69
C TYR A 17 -14.57 -6.61 11.37
N TYR A 18 -13.31 -6.88 11.01
CA TYR A 18 -12.53 -7.98 11.59
C TYR A 18 -11.73 -7.57 12.84
N GLY A 19 -11.84 -6.33 13.32
CA GLY A 19 -11.24 -5.90 14.59
C GLY A 19 -9.72 -5.96 14.63
N PHE A 20 -9.05 -5.45 13.59
CA PHE A 20 -7.58 -5.47 13.50
C PHE A 20 -6.89 -4.72 14.65
N GLU A 21 -5.78 -5.27 15.14
CA GLU A 21 -4.90 -4.62 16.10
C GLU A 21 -4.00 -3.58 15.40
N LEU A 22 -4.21 -2.31 15.70
CA LEU A 22 -3.57 -1.18 15.00
C LEU A 22 -2.24 -0.71 15.62
N HIS A 23 -1.80 -1.32 16.73
CA HIS A 23 -0.49 -1.04 17.37
C HIS A 23 -0.22 0.45 17.66
N GLY A 24 -1.24 1.19 18.10
CA GLY A 24 -1.14 2.61 18.44
C GLY A 24 -1.36 3.57 17.27
N TYR A 25 -1.54 3.08 16.05
CA TYR A 25 -1.99 3.89 14.91
C TYR A 25 -3.50 3.96 14.83
N ASN A 26 -4.03 5.04 14.25
CA ASN A 26 -5.40 5.08 13.74
C ASN A 26 -5.45 4.48 12.32
N ILE A 27 -6.59 3.91 11.93
CA ILE A 27 -6.89 3.44 10.57
C ILE A 27 -6.55 4.52 9.53
N LYS A 28 -6.93 5.78 9.79
CA LYS A 28 -6.61 6.91 8.89
C LYS A 28 -5.11 7.03 8.62
N GLU A 29 -4.28 6.95 9.65
CA GLU A 29 -2.83 7.06 9.54
C GLU A 29 -2.25 5.88 8.75
N LEU A 30 -2.76 4.66 8.99
CA LEU A 30 -2.34 3.47 8.26
C LEU A 30 -2.69 3.56 6.77
N ILE A 31 -3.91 4.01 6.44
CA ILE A 31 -4.34 4.20 5.05
C ILE A 31 -3.48 5.26 4.36
N ILE A 32 -3.23 6.40 4.99
CA ILE A 32 -2.34 7.43 4.45
C ILE A 32 -0.93 6.86 4.24
N LYS A 33 -0.38 6.15 5.23
CA LYS A 33 0.95 5.54 5.15
C LYS A 33 1.04 4.53 3.99
N TRP A 34 0.08 3.63 3.87
CA TRP A 34 0.12 2.58 2.85
C TRP A 34 -0.15 3.11 1.45
N THR A 35 -1.08 4.05 1.27
CA THR A 35 -1.40 4.63 -0.06
C THR A 35 -0.27 5.46 -0.64
N LYS A 36 0.65 5.99 0.19
CA LYS A 36 1.87 6.67 -0.25
C LYS A 36 2.92 5.72 -0.83
N ILE A 37 2.95 4.47 -0.39
CA ILE A 37 4.04 3.52 -0.68
C ILE A 37 3.59 2.44 -1.66
N TYR A 38 2.34 1.98 -1.56
CA TYR A 38 1.84 0.82 -2.28
C TYR A 38 0.71 1.18 -3.25
N PRO A 39 0.58 0.45 -4.37
CA PRO A 39 -0.58 0.58 -5.25
C PRO A 39 -1.89 0.36 -4.47
N HIS A 40 -2.89 1.21 -4.71
CA HIS A 40 -4.11 1.23 -3.87
C HIS A 40 -4.87 -0.09 -3.92
N TYR A 41 -4.90 -0.74 -5.10
CA TYR A 41 -5.54 -2.03 -5.29
C TYR A 41 -4.85 -3.19 -4.55
N TRP A 42 -3.59 -3.04 -4.13
CA TRP A 42 -2.88 -4.06 -3.34
C TRP A 42 -3.34 -4.08 -1.89
N ILE A 43 -3.71 -2.94 -1.34
CA ILE A 43 -3.99 -2.76 0.08
C ILE A 43 -5.13 -3.66 0.56
N PRO A 44 -6.33 -3.66 -0.04
CA PRO A 44 -7.41 -4.55 0.41
C PRO A 44 -7.05 -6.02 0.20
N LEU A 45 -6.31 -6.36 -0.87
CA LEU A 45 -5.84 -7.74 -1.10
C LEU A 45 -4.90 -8.22 0.00
N ALA A 46 -4.00 -7.36 0.48
CA ALA A 46 -3.10 -7.68 1.58
C ALA A 46 -3.86 -7.85 2.91
N VAL A 47 -4.92 -7.06 3.13
CA VAL A 47 -5.81 -7.26 4.29
C VAL A 47 -6.51 -8.62 4.22
N ILE A 48 -7.07 -8.98 3.08
CA ILE A 48 -7.71 -10.29 2.89
C ILE A 48 -6.70 -11.43 3.09
N GLU A 49 -5.48 -11.30 2.56
CA GLU A 49 -4.41 -12.27 2.77
C GLU A 49 -4.03 -12.39 4.25
N ALA A 50 -3.98 -11.29 5.00
CA ALA A 50 -3.75 -11.32 6.44
C ALA A 50 -4.88 -12.05 7.18
N ILE A 51 -6.14 -11.82 6.81
CA ILE A 51 -7.30 -12.54 7.35
C ILE A 51 -7.20 -14.03 7.02
N TYR A 52 -6.85 -14.39 5.79
CA TYR A 52 -6.64 -15.78 5.37
C TYR A 52 -5.59 -16.49 6.22
N GLN A 53 -4.49 -15.81 6.52
CA GLN A 53 -3.42 -16.34 7.37
C GLN A 53 -3.77 -16.31 8.87
N GLY A 54 -4.96 -15.84 9.27
CA GLY A 54 -5.39 -15.71 10.66
C GLY A 54 -4.67 -14.60 11.44
N ARG A 55 -4.10 -13.61 10.75
CA ARG A 55 -3.28 -12.53 11.34
C ARG A 55 -4.02 -11.20 11.35
N LEU A 56 -4.72 -10.90 12.44
CA LEU A 56 -5.51 -9.66 12.59
C LEU A 56 -4.68 -8.48 13.15
N LYS A 57 -3.49 -8.25 12.60
CA LYS A 57 -2.59 -7.16 13.03
C LYS A 57 -2.23 -6.27 11.85
N ALA A 58 -2.31 -4.94 12.01
CA ALA A 58 -1.96 -4.00 10.95
C ALA A 58 -0.51 -4.19 10.45
N ILE A 59 0.43 -4.51 11.35
CA ILE A 59 1.82 -4.81 10.98
C ILE A 59 1.93 -6.00 10.03
N SER A 60 1.04 -7.00 10.14
CA SER A 60 1.03 -8.17 9.25
C SER A 60 0.66 -7.78 7.81
N VAL A 61 -0.29 -6.85 7.64
CA VAL A 61 -0.69 -6.31 6.33
C VAL A 61 0.50 -5.60 5.69
N GLU A 62 1.20 -4.77 6.45
CA GLU A 62 2.39 -4.06 5.97
C GLU A 62 3.54 -5.00 5.60
N GLN A 63 3.73 -6.09 6.34
CA GLN A 63 4.71 -7.12 5.99
C GLN A 63 4.37 -7.82 4.66
N ILE A 64 3.11 -8.18 4.45
CA ILE A 64 2.63 -8.77 3.18
C ILE A 64 2.88 -7.80 2.02
N LEU A 65 2.48 -6.53 2.18
CA LEU A 65 2.69 -5.48 1.17
C LEU A 65 4.18 -5.28 0.85
N ASN A 66 5.05 -5.27 1.86
CA ASN A 66 6.50 -5.18 1.67
C ASN A 66 7.07 -6.36 0.88
N ILE A 67 6.57 -7.58 1.12
CA ILE A 67 6.99 -8.77 0.38
C ILE A 67 6.57 -8.67 -1.09
N TRP A 68 5.32 -8.26 -1.36
CA TRP A 68 4.84 -8.06 -2.73
C TRP A 68 5.59 -6.95 -3.45
N LEU A 69 5.90 -5.84 -2.76
CA LEU A 69 6.65 -4.73 -3.33
C LEU A 69 8.07 -5.16 -3.72
N LYS A 70 8.76 -5.90 -2.85
CA LYS A 70 10.09 -6.44 -3.14
C LYS A 70 10.10 -7.43 -4.31
N LYS A 71 9.02 -8.20 -4.48
CA LYS A 71 8.87 -9.15 -5.60
C LYS A 71 8.34 -8.50 -6.88
N GLY A 72 7.78 -7.30 -6.80
CA GLY A 72 7.09 -6.62 -7.89
C GLY A 72 5.76 -7.27 -8.32
N VAL A 73 5.29 -8.30 -7.60
CA VAL A 73 4.08 -9.06 -7.93
C VAL A 73 3.28 -9.40 -6.69
N ILE A 74 1.95 -9.42 -6.83
CA ILE A 74 1.03 -9.90 -5.81
C ILE A 74 1.10 -11.42 -5.76
N ASN A 75 1.15 -11.98 -4.54
CA ASN A 75 1.02 -13.42 -4.32
C ASN A 75 -0.10 -13.69 -3.30
N LEU A 76 -1.23 -14.21 -3.79
CA LEU A 76 -2.41 -14.53 -3.00
C LEU A 76 -2.43 -16.02 -2.68
N SER A 77 -2.63 -16.36 -1.41
CA SER A 77 -2.79 -17.74 -0.96
C SER A 77 -4.26 -18.15 -0.89
N PHE A 78 -5.17 -17.18 -0.78
CA PHE A 78 -6.61 -17.45 -0.71
C PHE A 78 -7.24 -17.73 -2.08
N ASN A 79 -8.31 -18.53 -2.09
CA ASN A 79 -9.10 -18.81 -3.29
C ASN A 79 -10.31 -17.85 -3.42
N TYR A 80 -10.97 -17.89 -4.57
CA TYR A 80 -12.14 -17.04 -4.84
C TYR A 80 -13.27 -17.23 -3.82
N GLU A 81 -13.57 -18.47 -3.44
CA GLU A 81 -14.62 -18.79 -2.45
C GLU A 81 -14.39 -18.07 -1.12
N PHE A 82 -13.14 -18.05 -0.65
CA PHE A 82 -12.77 -17.34 0.57
C PHE A 82 -12.99 -15.83 0.45
N SER A 83 -12.57 -15.23 -0.66
CA SER A 83 -12.74 -13.78 -0.88
C SER A 83 -14.21 -13.36 -0.89
N ARG A 84 -15.10 -14.22 -1.40
CA ARG A 84 -16.55 -13.99 -1.40
C ARG A 84 -17.16 -14.07 0.00
N LEU A 85 -16.67 -14.97 0.86
CA LEU A 85 -17.14 -15.12 2.23
C LEU A 85 -16.71 -13.96 3.14
N ILE A 86 -15.55 -13.36 2.85
CA ILE A 86 -15.00 -12.28 3.65
C ILE A 86 -15.67 -10.94 3.40
N ASN A 87 -16.26 -10.75 2.22
CA ASN A 87 -16.78 -9.45 1.84
C ASN A 87 -17.92 -9.02 2.78
N PRO A 88 -17.75 -7.95 3.59
CA PRO A 88 -18.72 -7.55 4.61
C PRO A 88 -19.99 -6.87 4.03
N GLU A 89 -20.27 -7.03 2.74
CA GLU A 89 -21.35 -6.37 1.98
C GLU A 89 -22.79 -6.82 2.31
N LYS A 90 -23.11 -7.02 3.59
CA LYS A 90 -24.52 -7.14 3.98
C LYS A 90 -24.92 -6.46 5.27
N SER A 91 -24.01 -5.83 6.02
CA SER A 91 -24.37 -5.29 7.33
C SER A 91 -23.54 -4.08 7.82
N SER A 92 -22.94 -3.28 6.96
CA SER A 92 -22.33 -2.01 7.41
C SER A 92 -23.38 -0.89 7.39
N SER A 93 -23.76 -0.41 8.58
CA SER A 93 -24.66 0.72 8.77
C SER A 93 -24.05 2.04 8.27
N ILE A 94 -24.92 3.02 8.04
CA ILE A 94 -24.64 4.31 7.40
C ILE A 94 -23.59 5.15 8.14
N GLU A 95 -23.31 4.89 9.42
CA GLU A 95 -22.34 5.65 10.23
C GLU A 95 -20.89 5.56 9.75
N ASP A 96 -20.48 4.49 9.06
CA ASP A 96 -19.11 4.37 8.55
C ASP A 96 -18.80 5.34 7.40
N TYR A 97 -19.81 5.86 6.68
CA TYR A 97 -19.62 6.69 5.48
C TYR A 97 -19.11 8.10 5.76
N GLU A 98 -19.43 8.70 6.92
CA GLU A 98 -19.00 10.07 7.24
C GLU A 98 -17.53 10.13 7.66
N GLU A 99 -17.03 9.14 8.41
CA GLU A 99 -15.60 9.04 8.74
C GLU A 99 -14.75 8.77 7.48
N LEU A 100 -15.30 8.00 6.53
CA LEU A 100 -14.66 7.78 5.23
C LEU A 100 -14.48 9.09 4.45
N LYS A 101 -15.48 10.00 4.44
CA LYS A 101 -15.37 11.30 3.73
C LYS A 101 -14.27 12.20 4.29
N ASP A 102 -14.06 12.22 5.61
CA ASP A 102 -12.96 12.98 6.21
C ASP A 102 -11.59 12.42 5.80
N ILE A 103 -11.42 11.09 5.84
CA ILE A 103 -10.19 10.43 5.39
C ILE A 103 -9.92 10.76 3.92
N PHE A 104 -10.94 10.75 3.08
CA PHE A 104 -10.80 11.06 1.66
C PHE A 104 -10.43 12.52 1.40
N SER A 105 -11.05 13.48 2.08
CA SER A 105 -10.71 14.91 1.94
C SER A 105 -9.24 15.16 2.27
N ASN A 106 -8.75 14.58 3.37
CA ASN A 106 -7.36 14.72 3.80
C ASN A 106 -6.35 14.03 2.84
N LEU A 107 -6.71 12.90 2.24
CA LEU A 107 -5.86 12.23 1.23
C LEU A 107 -5.66 13.09 -0.03
N TYR A 108 -6.70 13.79 -0.48
CA TYR A 108 -6.58 14.68 -1.64
C TYR A 108 -5.86 15.98 -1.30
N ASP A 109 -6.08 16.54 -0.11
CA ASP A 109 -5.36 17.74 0.35
C ASP A 109 -3.87 17.47 0.53
N HIS A 110 -3.48 16.33 1.12
CA HIS A 110 -2.06 15.95 1.21
C HIS A 110 -1.42 15.68 -0.16
N LYS A 111 -2.15 15.09 -1.11
CA LYS A 111 -1.65 14.90 -2.48
C LYS A 111 -1.43 16.23 -3.20
N LYS A 112 -2.30 17.23 -2.94
CA LYS A 112 -2.16 18.60 -3.47
C LYS A 112 -0.99 19.35 -2.82
N ILE A 113 -0.77 19.16 -1.53
CA ILE A 113 0.36 19.76 -0.79
C ILE A 113 1.70 19.14 -1.24
N GLU A 114 1.81 17.81 -1.37
CA GLU A 114 3.03 17.16 -1.90
C GLU A 114 3.31 17.55 -3.35
N PHE A 115 2.28 17.66 -4.20
CA PHE A 115 2.43 18.12 -5.58
C PHE A 115 2.93 19.58 -5.65
N ASN A 116 2.37 20.47 -4.82
CA ASN A 116 2.79 21.87 -4.76
C ASN A 116 4.18 22.05 -4.11
N MET A 117 4.58 21.17 -3.19
CA MET A 117 5.94 21.18 -2.60
C MET A 117 7.00 20.59 -3.54
N MET A 118 6.62 19.76 -4.53
CA MET A 118 7.53 19.21 -5.53
C MET A 118 7.78 20.16 -6.72
N GLU A 119 6.93 21.15 -6.97
CA GLU A 119 7.12 22.10 -8.09
C GLU A 119 8.07 23.28 -7.78
N GLU A 120 8.40 23.59 -6.51
CA GLU A 120 9.27 24.73 -6.16
C GLU A 120 10.75 24.38 -5.85
N SER A 121 11.18 23.12 -5.97
CA SER A 121 12.59 22.76 -5.82
C SER A 121 13.21 22.26 -7.13
N SER A 122 13.45 23.20 -8.03
CA SER A 122 14.29 23.02 -9.21
C SER A 122 15.78 22.91 -8.82
N VAL A 123 16.22 21.88 -8.11
CA VAL A 123 17.64 21.49 -8.06
C VAL A 123 17.75 20.00 -7.74
N ASN A 124 18.13 19.21 -8.74
CA ASN A 124 19.14 18.14 -8.61
C ASN A 124 19.52 17.65 -10.01
N ASN A 125 20.51 18.33 -10.61
CA ASN A 125 21.33 17.74 -11.65
C ASN A 125 22.09 16.56 -11.05
N PHE A 126 21.45 15.39 -11.00
CA PHE A 126 22.14 14.16 -10.65
C PHE A 126 23.01 13.72 -11.83
N GLN A 127 24.30 14.03 -11.78
CA GLN A 127 25.31 13.29 -12.50
C GLN A 127 25.81 12.17 -11.58
N PRO A 128 25.64 10.89 -11.95
CA PRO A 128 26.16 9.80 -11.13
C PRO A 128 27.67 9.94 -11.01
N LEU A 129 28.19 9.96 -9.78
CA LEU A 129 29.62 9.77 -9.54
C LEU A 129 29.95 8.32 -9.92
N ASP A 130 30.86 8.12 -10.87
CA ASP A 130 31.30 6.80 -11.37
C ASP A 130 32.13 5.99 -10.35
N ASP A 131 31.95 6.22 -9.06
CA ASP A 131 32.68 5.52 -7.99
C ASP A 131 31.93 4.25 -7.58
N TYR A 132 31.85 3.32 -8.52
CA TYR A 132 31.22 2.02 -8.29
C TYR A 132 32.09 1.13 -7.41
N SER A 133 31.45 0.39 -6.49
CA SER A 133 32.14 -0.61 -5.67
C SER A 133 32.90 -1.63 -6.52
N GLU A 134 34.00 -2.16 -6.00
CA GLU A 134 34.84 -3.15 -6.69
C GLU A 134 34.03 -4.39 -7.16
N CYS A 135 32.98 -4.74 -6.40
CA CYS A 135 32.03 -5.79 -6.76
C CYS A 135 31.22 -5.45 -8.02
N PHE A 136 30.72 -4.22 -8.14
CA PHE A 136 29.99 -3.77 -9.32
C PHE A 136 30.90 -3.66 -10.55
N GLN A 137 32.14 -3.19 -10.38
CA GLN A 137 33.15 -3.17 -11.45
C GLN A 137 33.44 -4.58 -12.00
N LYS A 138 33.51 -5.59 -11.13
CA LYS A 138 33.66 -6.99 -11.52
C LYS A 138 32.46 -7.48 -12.32
N LEU A 139 31.24 -7.22 -11.87
CA LEU A 139 30.01 -7.60 -12.58
C LEU A 139 29.89 -6.91 -13.96
N LYS A 140 30.22 -5.62 -14.05
CA LYS A 140 30.19 -4.87 -15.32
C LYS A 140 31.14 -5.47 -16.36
N LYS A 141 32.31 -5.96 -15.96
CA LYS A 141 33.23 -6.68 -16.86
C LYS A 141 32.64 -7.98 -17.40
N PHE A 142 31.81 -8.69 -16.65
CA PHE A 142 31.14 -9.90 -17.14
C PHE A 142 30.03 -9.60 -18.15
N ILE A 143 29.33 -8.46 -18.00
CA ILE A 143 28.22 -8.09 -18.89
C ILE A 143 28.72 -7.56 -20.25
N ILE A 144 29.95 -7.03 -20.32
CA ILE A 144 30.49 -6.41 -21.54
C ILE A 144 31.21 -7.41 -22.46
N ILE A 145 31.45 -8.65 -22.02
CA ILE A 145 32.14 -9.67 -22.84
C ILE A 145 31.11 -10.62 -23.47
N GLU A 146 30.23 -10.11 -24.31
CA GLU A 146 29.61 -10.85 -25.42
C GLU A 146 29.25 -9.84 -26.52
N ASN A 147 30.23 -9.55 -27.38
CA ASN A 147 30.09 -9.18 -28.80
C ASN A 147 31.47 -9.18 -29.47
#